data_AF-A0AAV1KT83-F1
#
_entry.id   AF-A0AAV1KT83-F1
#
_cell.length_a   1.000
_cell.length_b   1.000
_cell.length_c   1.000
_cell.angle_alpha   90.00
_cell.angle_beta   90.00
_cell.angle_gamma   90.00
#
_symmetry.space_group_name_H-M   'P 1'
#
loop_
_entity.id
_entity.type
_entity.pdbx_description
1 polymer ?
#
loop_
_entity_poly.entity_id
_entity_poly.type
_entity_poly.pdbx_seq_one_letter_code
_entity_poly.pdbx_strand_id
1 'polypeptide(L)'
;MVKNGEDRLCVDYRELNVNTVRDHYPLPLISEQLDQLAEAKYFTCLDMAAGFHQIPIEPNSIEKTAFITPDGQYDYLTMPCGFTNAPSVYQRAINKALGDLRGKTALVYMDDILIPSKTIVEAIAKLELVLEALAKAGFAINKKECAFLKSAIEYLGFMVSNGKIRPSPTKVEALAKSPPPTNIKQLRQFNGLAGYFRCFIPRFSTELVPLYNLTKLGATWEWTPKHEAVRSKIIKYLTSAPLLTICKSVTQQNYIPMLILSDLEQF
;
A
#
# COMPACT_ATOMS: atom_id res chain seq x y z
N MET A 1 9.14 -4.55 -15.84
CA MET A 1 8.04 -4.35 -16.82
C MET A 1 7.00 -3.45 -16.22
N VAL A 2 6.68 -2.37 -16.93
CA VAL A 2 5.48 -1.57 -16.69
C VAL A 2 4.25 -2.40 -17.10
N LYS A 3 3.06 -2.12 -16.56
CA LYS A 3 1.81 -2.81 -16.94
C LYS A 3 1.54 -2.81 -18.45
N ASN A 4 2.14 -1.88 -19.20
CA ASN A 4 1.92 -1.67 -20.63
C ASN A 4 2.95 -2.38 -21.53
N GLY A 5 3.84 -3.21 -20.97
CA GLY A 5 4.86 -3.94 -21.74
C GLY A 5 6.08 -3.11 -22.14
N GLU A 6 6.16 -1.85 -21.71
CA GLU A 6 7.32 -0.98 -21.93
C GLU A 6 8.49 -1.33 -20.99
N ASP A 7 9.69 -1.14 -21.53
CA ASP A 7 10.94 -1.21 -20.77
C ASP A 7 11.07 -0.02 -19.85
N ARG A 8 11.61 -0.26 -18.65
CA ARG A 8 11.88 0.79 -17.66
C ARG A 8 13.36 0.73 -17.30
N LEU A 9 14.05 1.86 -17.50
CA LEU A 9 15.41 2.02 -17.00
C LEU A 9 15.39 1.91 -15.47
N CYS A 10 16.18 0.98 -14.95
CA CYS A 10 16.37 0.76 -13.52
C CYS A 10 17.86 0.86 -13.23
N VAL A 11 18.28 1.96 -12.62
CA VAL A 11 19.66 2.12 -12.16
C VAL A 11 19.81 1.44 -10.80
N ASP A 12 20.87 0.65 -10.63
CA ASP A 12 21.15 -0.06 -9.40
C ASP A 12 21.83 0.85 -8.36
N TYR A 13 21.02 1.52 -7.56
CA TYR A 13 21.48 2.39 -6.48
C TYR A 13 21.71 1.68 -5.14
N ARG A 14 21.85 0.34 -5.09
CA ARG A 14 22.01 -0.38 -3.81
C ARG A 14 23.18 0.15 -2.97
N GLU A 15 24.33 0.39 -3.58
CA GLU A 15 25.51 0.90 -2.88
C GLU A 15 25.32 2.34 -2.41
N LEU A 16 24.78 3.20 -3.28
CA LEU A 16 24.44 4.58 -2.91
C LEU A 16 23.46 4.62 -1.72
N ASN A 17 22.46 3.74 -1.71
CA ASN A 17 21.46 3.65 -0.67
C ASN A 17 22.03 3.22 0.69
N VAL A 18 23.07 2.38 0.72
CA VAL A 18 23.77 2.00 1.96
C VAL A 18 24.53 3.19 2.54
N ASN A 19 25.09 4.03 1.67
CA ASN A 19 25.87 5.21 2.04
C ASN A 19 25.01 6.49 2.25
N THR A 20 23.68 6.37 2.14
CA THR A 20 22.76 7.49 2.31
C THR A 20 22.09 7.44 3.69
N VAL A 21 22.11 8.56 4.41
CA VAL A 21 21.38 8.70 5.69
C VAL A 21 19.87 8.57 5.42
N ARG A 22 19.21 7.63 6.12
CA ARG A 22 17.79 7.35 5.92
C ARG A 22 16.91 8.45 6.51
N ASP A 23 15.96 8.92 5.71
CA ASP A 23 14.92 9.87 6.11
C ASP A 23 13.65 9.12 6.51
N HIS A 24 13.34 9.15 7.81
CA HIS A 24 12.18 8.48 8.39
C HIS A 24 10.97 9.41 8.46
N TYR A 25 10.53 9.91 7.30
CA TYR A 25 9.30 10.70 7.24
C TYR A 25 8.08 9.85 7.63
N PRO A 26 7.20 10.34 8.52
CA PRO A 26 6.09 9.55 9.01
C PRO A 26 5.09 9.25 7.89
N LEU A 27 4.86 7.96 7.66
CA LEU A 27 3.79 7.48 6.80
C LEU A 27 2.54 7.18 7.65
N PRO A 28 1.35 7.54 7.15
CA PRO A 28 0.11 7.20 7.83
C PRO A 28 -0.09 5.68 7.89
N LEU A 29 -0.69 5.20 8.96
CA LEU A 29 -1.01 3.77 9.07
C LEU A 29 -2.10 3.42 8.07
N ILE A 30 -1.92 2.29 7.36
CA ILE A 30 -2.87 1.82 6.36
C ILE A 30 -4.25 1.57 6.98
N SER A 31 -4.31 1.05 8.21
CA SER A 31 -5.57 0.87 8.93
C SER A 31 -6.31 2.20 9.15
N GLU A 32 -5.61 3.25 9.59
CA GLU A 32 -6.20 4.57 9.82
C GLU A 32 -6.69 5.23 8.53
N GLN A 33 -6.03 4.94 7.42
CA GLN A 33 -6.47 5.37 6.09
C GLN A 33 -7.75 4.65 5.67
N LEU A 34 -7.81 3.32 5.86
CA LEU A 34 -9.00 2.53 5.56
C LEU A 34 -10.18 2.93 6.45
N ASP A 35 -9.95 3.22 7.74
CA ASP A 35 -11.00 3.61 8.68
C ASP A 35 -11.76 4.88 8.24
N GLN A 36 -11.08 5.80 7.55
CA GLN A 36 -11.68 7.02 7.00
C GLN A 36 -12.62 6.76 5.81
N LEU A 37 -12.62 5.54 5.25
CA LEU A 37 -13.45 5.17 4.10
C LEU A 37 -14.83 4.61 4.52
N ALA A 38 -15.12 4.52 5.82
CA ALA A 38 -16.34 3.89 6.34
C ALA A 38 -17.65 4.41 5.74
N GLU A 39 -17.75 5.72 5.55
CA GLU A 39 -18.98 6.37 5.04
C GLU A 39 -18.89 6.71 3.54
N ALA A 40 -17.75 6.43 2.91
CA ALA A 40 -17.51 6.78 1.52
C ALA A 40 -18.27 5.86 0.57
N LYS A 41 -18.89 6.47 -0.44
CA LYS A 41 -19.66 5.79 -1.50
C LYS A 41 -19.02 5.96 -2.88
N TYR A 42 -18.30 7.07 -3.07
CA TYR A 42 -17.62 7.41 -4.31
C TYR A 42 -16.14 7.66 -4.03
N PHE A 43 -15.31 7.17 -4.93
CA PHE A 43 -13.87 7.21 -4.82
C PHE A 43 -13.28 7.74 -6.11
N THR A 44 -12.41 8.74 -5.97
CA THR A 44 -11.52 9.17 -7.05
C THR A 44 -10.08 8.90 -6.63
N CYS A 45 -9.34 8.13 -7.41
CA CYS A 45 -7.93 7.86 -7.20
C CYS A 45 -7.13 8.56 -8.30
N LEU A 46 -6.21 9.43 -7.91
CA LEU A 46 -5.33 10.12 -8.84
C LEU A 46 -4.01 9.35 -8.95
N ASP A 47 -3.58 9.13 -10.18
CA ASP A 47 -2.27 8.58 -10.53
C ASP A 47 -1.35 9.74 -10.94
N MET A 48 -0.17 9.81 -10.34
CA MET A 48 0.76 10.92 -10.55
C MET A 48 1.65 10.66 -11.77
N ALA A 49 1.75 11.62 -12.69
CA ALA A 49 2.54 11.46 -13.91
C ALA A 49 4.03 11.31 -13.60
N ALA A 50 4.70 10.30 -14.17
CA ALA A 50 6.13 10.08 -13.96
C ALA A 50 6.59 9.91 -12.49
N GLY A 51 5.66 9.75 -11.53
CA GLY A 51 5.91 9.54 -10.10
C GLY A 51 7.00 10.44 -9.53
N PHE A 52 8.04 9.83 -8.96
CA PHE A 52 9.17 10.53 -8.33
C PHE A 52 9.90 11.52 -9.25
N HIS A 53 9.87 11.36 -10.58
CA HIS A 53 10.55 12.26 -11.51
C HIS A 53 9.97 13.68 -11.56
N GLN A 54 8.87 13.94 -10.87
CA GLN A 54 8.35 15.30 -10.69
C GLN A 54 9.13 16.10 -9.65
N ILE A 55 9.94 15.44 -8.81
CA ILE A 55 10.72 16.10 -7.76
C ILE A 55 12.14 16.38 -8.28
N PRO A 56 12.60 17.64 -8.31
CA PRO A 56 13.98 17.95 -8.66
C PRO A 56 14.95 17.44 -7.59
N ILE A 57 16.13 17.02 -8.02
CA ILE A 57 17.24 16.70 -7.12
C ILE A 57 17.94 17.99 -6.71
N GLU A 58 18.34 18.08 -5.44
CA GLU A 58 19.18 19.17 -4.94
C GLU A 58 20.48 19.25 -5.77
N PRO A 59 20.89 20.43 -6.29
CA PRO A 59 22.03 20.56 -7.19
C PRO A 59 23.32 19.86 -6.72
N ASN A 60 23.65 19.96 -5.43
CA ASN A 60 24.84 19.34 -4.81
C ASN A 60 24.72 17.81 -4.61
N SER A 61 23.63 17.21 -5.07
CA SER A 61 23.38 15.76 -5.02
C SER A 61 23.23 15.14 -6.40
N ILE A 62 23.18 15.95 -7.48
CA ILE A 62 23.02 15.45 -8.85
C ILE A 62 24.13 14.46 -9.22
N GLU A 63 25.40 14.80 -8.95
CA GLU A 63 26.54 13.93 -9.27
C GLU A 63 26.48 12.55 -8.59
N LYS A 64 25.82 12.45 -7.43
CA LYS A 64 25.66 11.18 -6.69
C LYS A 64 24.68 10.24 -7.39
N THR A 65 23.91 10.76 -8.33
CA THR A 65 22.92 10.02 -9.12
C THR A 65 23.50 9.54 -10.45
N ALA A 66 24.81 9.73 -10.67
CA ALA A 66 25.45 9.31 -11.90
C ALA A 66 25.29 7.81 -12.14
N PHE A 67 25.05 7.45 -13.39
CA PHE A 67 24.98 6.08 -13.88
C PHE A 67 25.65 5.98 -15.25
N ILE A 68 26.02 4.75 -15.61
CA ILE A 68 26.75 4.46 -16.85
C ILE A 68 25.87 3.58 -17.73
N THR A 69 25.80 3.94 -19.01
CA THR A 69 25.30 3.08 -20.09
C THR A 69 26.48 2.72 -21.01
N PRO A 70 26.33 1.79 -21.96
CA PRO A 70 27.36 1.52 -22.96
C PRO A 70 27.82 2.77 -23.75
N ASP A 71 26.97 3.80 -23.83
CA ASP A 71 27.18 4.98 -24.66
C ASP A 71 27.67 6.22 -23.88
N GLY A 72 27.69 6.16 -22.54
CA GLY A 72 28.18 7.29 -21.74
C GLY A 72 27.80 7.26 -20.26
N GLN A 73 28.17 8.35 -19.59
CA GLN A 73 27.82 8.62 -18.21
C GLN A 73 26.79 9.75 -18.16
N TYR A 74 25.75 9.54 -17.37
CA TYR A 74 24.62 10.47 -17.21
C TYR A 74 24.29 10.61 -15.73
N ASP A 75 23.67 11.72 -15.36
CA ASP A 75 23.09 11.94 -14.04
C ASP A 75 21.60 12.29 -14.16
N TYR A 76 20.89 12.20 -13.04
CA TYR A 76 19.50 12.58 -12.95
C TYR A 76 19.36 14.00 -12.39
N LEU A 77 18.57 14.82 -13.09
CA LEU A 77 18.14 16.14 -12.60
C LEU A 77 16.89 16.04 -11.72
N THR A 78 16.13 14.96 -11.85
CA THR A 78 14.92 14.68 -11.09
C THR A 78 14.97 13.30 -10.45
N MET A 79 14.29 13.14 -9.33
CA MET A 79 14.44 11.99 -8.45
C MET A 79 14.03 10.68 -9.15
N PRO A 80 14.97 9.75 -9.42
CA PRO A 80 14.65 8.48 -10.03
C PRO A 80 14.04 7.50 -9.03
N CYS A 81 13.41 6.46 -9.54
CA CYS A 81 13.09 5.29 -8.72
C CYS A 81 14.36 4.59 -8.23
N GLY A 82 14.27 3.96 -7.06
CA GLY A 82 15.36 3.17 -6.48
C GLY A 82 16.12 3.86 -5.35
N PHE A 83 15.90 5.16 -5.12
CA PHE A 83 16.48 5.87 -3.97
C PHE A 83 15.79 5.49 -2.66
N THR A 84 16.59 5.26 -1.61
CA THR A 84 16.07 4.87 -0.30
C THR A 84 15.14 5.91 0.34
N ASN A 85 15.35 7.20 0.03
CA ASN A 85 14.57 8.30 0.59
C ASN A 85 13.48 8.83 -0.36
N ALA A 86 13.37 8.31 -1.59
CA ALA A 86 12.40 8.82 -2.57
C ALA A 86 10.96 8.80 -2.06
N PRO A 87 10.46 7.72 -1.42
CA PRO A 87 9.10 7.71 -0.87
C PRO A 87 8.88 8.77 0.23
N SER A 88 9.86 8.97 1.12
CA SER A 88 9.79 9.95 2.22
C SER A 88 9.74 11.38 1.69
N VAL A 89 10.59 11.70 0.73
CA VAL A 89 10.63 13.01 0.07
C VAL A 89 9.34 13.27 -0.70
N TYR A 90 8.87 12.28 -1.46
CA TYR A 90 7.66 12.42 -2.26
C TYR A 90 6.41 12.60 -1.40
N GLN A 91 6.24 11.76 -0.37
CA GLN A 91 5.15 11.91 0.60
C GLN A 91 5.17 13.31 1.24
N ARG A 92 6.35 13.79 1.65
CA ARG A 92 6.50 15.14 2.24
C ARG A 92 6.09 16.23 1.27
N ALA A 93 6.47 16.11 -0.01
CA ALA A 93 6.12 17.07 -1.04
C ALA A 93 4.62 17.12 -1.30
N ILE A 94 3.96 15.97 -1.48
CA ILE A 94 2.49 15.90 -1.66
C ILE A 94 1.77 16.42 -0.41
N ASN A 95 2.25 16.07 0.78
CA ASN A 95 1.68 16.57 2.03
C ASN A 95 1.76 18.09 2.13
N LYS A 96 2.87 18.70 1.68
CA LYS A 96 3.03 20.15 1.63
C LYS A 96 2.11 20.79 0.58
N ALA A 97 1.96 20.15 -0.58
CA ALA A 97 1.07 20.63 -1.65
C ALA A 97 -0.40 20.66 -1.22
N LEU A 98 -0.87 19.59 -0.55
CA LEU A 98 -2.26 19.49 -0.12
C LEU A 98 -2.57 20.28 1.15
N GLY A 99 -1.57 20.52 2.01
CA GLY A 99 -1.75 21.25 3.26
C GLY A 99 -2.89 20.69 4.12
N ASP A 100 -3.90 21.52 4.39
CA ASP A 100 -5.06 21.17 5.21
C ASP A 100 -6.04 20.19 4.54
N LEU A 101 -5.93 19.96 3.22
CA LEU A 101 -6.75 18.99 2.50
C LEU A 101 -6.35 17.56 2.84
N ARG A 102 -5.10 17.33 3.27
CA ARG A 102 -4.59 16.01 3.64
C ARG A 102 -5.31 15.47 4.88
N GLY A 103 -5.83 14.25 4.77
CA GLY A 103 -6.57 13.57 5.85
C GLY A 103 -7.98 14.10 6.09
N LYS A 104 -8.43 15.12 5.33
CA LYS A 104 -9.81 15.63 5.38
C LYS A 104 -10.53 15.43 4.06
N THR A 105 -9.86 15.84 2.99
CA THR A 105 -10.37 15.80 1.62
C THR A 105 -9.73 14.66 0.83
N ALA A 106 -8.41 14.52 0.96
CA ALA A 106 -7.62 13.51 0.27
C ALA A 106 -6.78 12.69 1.26
N LEU A 107 -6.76 11.39 1.04
CA LEU A 107 -5.91 10.42 1.71
C LEU A 107 -4.70 10.16 0.82
N VAL A 108 -3.51 10.30 1.37
CA VAL A 108 -2.26 10.17 0.60
C VAL A 108 -1.43 9.06 1.20
N TYR A 109 -0.95 8.18 0.34
CA TYR A 109 0.07 7.19 0.68
C TYR A 109 1.05 7.07 -0.47
N MET A 110 2.23 7.67 -0.31
CA MET A 110 3.25 7.83 -1.35
C MET A 110 2.66 8.42 -2.63
N ASP A 111 2.60 7.64 -3.70
CA ASP A 111 2.11 8.05 -5.03
C ASP A 111 0.58 7.93 -5.16
N ASP A 112 -0.10 7.23 -4.23
CA ASP A 112 -1.54 7.03 -4.27
C ASP A 112 -2.29 8.18 -3.55
N ILE A 113 -3.05 8.97 -4.31
CA ILE A 113 -3.94 10.01 -3.77
C ILE A 113 -5.40 9.59 -3.96
N LEU A 114 -6.07 9.28 -2.85
CA LEU A 114 -7.48 8.87 -2.84
C LEU A 114 -8.37 9.98 -2.29
N ILE A 115 -9.46 10.28 -2.99
CA ILE A 115 -10.46 11.28 -2.63
C ILE A 115 -11.79 10.56 -2.36
N PRO A 116 -12.09 10.21 -1.09
CA PRO A 116 -13.35 9.59 -0.71
C PRO A 116 -14.48 10.62 -0.54
N SER A 117 -15.69 10.25 -0.95
CA SER A 117 -16.88 11.12 -0.88
C SER A 117 -18.16 10.34 -0.67
N LYS A 118 -19.16 10.96 -0.06
CA LYS A 118 -20.49 10.37 0.21
C LYS A 118 -21.47 10.61 -0.94
N THR A 119 -21.31 11.72 -1.65
CA THR A 119 -22.14 12.11 -2.80
C THR A 119 -21.28 12.50 -4.00
N ILE A 120 -21.86 12.49 -5.21
CA ILE A 120 -21.16 12.91 -6.42
C ILE A 120 -20.83 14.41 -6.38
N VAL A 121 -21.73 15.24 -5.85
CA VAL A 121 -21.52 16.69 -5.72
C VAL A 121 -20.31 16.99 -4.84
N GLU A 122 -20.24 16.32 -3.67
CA GLU A 122 -19.07 16.40 -2.79
C GLU A 122 -17.80 15.92 -3.50
N ALA A 123 -17.88 14.83 -4.27
CA ALA A 123 -16.73 14.27 -4.96
C ALA A 123 -16.14 15.20 -6.01
N ILE A 124 -16.99 15.90 -6.77
CA ILE A 124 -16.54 16.89 -7.76
C ILE A 124 -15.89 18.09 -7.05
N ALA A 125 -16.53 18.64 -6.02
CA ALA A 125 -15.98 19.77 -5.27
C ALA A 125 -14.62 19.43 -4.61
N LYS A 126 -14.51 18.24 -4.01
CA LYS A 126 -13.25 17.77 -3.42
C LYS A 126 -12.17 17.55 -4.48
N LEU A 127 -12.53 17.00 -5.64
CA LEU A 127 -11.60 16.80 -6.74
C LEU A 127 -11.02 18.12 -7.24
N GLU A 128 -11.86 19.13 -7.43
CA GLU A 128 -11.44 20.47 -7.85
C GLU A 128 -10.40 21.06 -6.89
N LEU A 129 -10.69 21.07 -5.58
CA LEU A 129 -9.77 21.56 -4.55
C LEU A 129 -8.41 20.83 -4.57
N VAL A 130 -8.43 19.51 -4.74
CA VAL A 130 -7.20 18.70 -4.77
C VAL A 130 -6.40 18.96 -6.04
N LEU A 131 -7.04 19.04 -7.20
CA LEU A 131 -6.37 19.33 -8.46
C LEU A 131 -5.77 20.73 -8.48
N GLU A 132 -6.47 21.74 -7.95
CA GLU A 132 -5.96 23.10 -7.80
C GLU A 132 -4.71 23.14 -6.91
N ALA A 133 -4.75 22.46 -5.76
CA ALA A 133 -3.62 22.40 -4.83
C ALA A 133 -2.39 21.72 -5.48
N LEU A 134 -2.60 20.60 -6.17
CA LEU A 134 -1.53 19.88 -6.89
C LEU A 134 -0.96 20.72 -8.04
N ALA A 135 -1.83 21.33 -8.86
CA ALA A 135 -1.40 22.16 -9.98
C ALA A 135 -0.60 23.38 -9.52
N LYS A 136 -1.03 24.04 -8.43
CA LYS A 136 -0.31 25.17 -7.82
C LYS A 136 1.08 24.76 -7.33
N ALA A 137 1.23 23.53 -6.87
CA ALA A 137 2.51 22.96 -6.45
C ALA A 137 3.35 22.41 -7.60
N GLY A 138 2.87 22.49 -8.85
CA GLY A 138 3.59 22.04 -10.05
C GLY A 138 3.48 20.54 -10.33
N PHE A 139 2.56 19.82 -9.67
CA PHE A 139 2.35 18.41 -9.92
C PHE A 139 1.43 18.15 -11.11
N ALA A 140 1.77 17.14 -11.90
CA ALA A 140 0.99 16.61 -13.00
C ALA A 140 0.44 15.22 -12.66
N ILE A 141 -0.75 14.92 -13.20
CA ILE A 141 -1.42 13.62 -13.07
C ILE A 141 -1.44 12.88 -14.41
N ASN A 142 -1.38 11.57 -14.36
CA ASN A 142 -1.62 10.71 -15.52
C ASN A 142 -3.12 10.42 -15.62
N LYS A 143 -3.83 11.28 -16.35
CA LYS A 143 -5.30 11.21 -16.50
C LYS A 143 -5.80 9.83 -16.95
N LYS A 144 -5.02 9.08 -17.74
CA LYS A 144 -5.43 7.75 -18.27
C LYS A 144 -5.48 6.67 -17.18
N GLU A 145 -4.57 6.75 -16.21
CA GLU A 145 -4.46 5.80 -15.10
C GLU A 145 -5.27 6.24 -13.87
N CYS A 146 -5.72 7.49 -13.84
CA CYS A 146 -6.65 7.97 -12.81
C CYS A 146 -8.01 7.28 -12.89
N ALA A 147 -8.59 7.00 -11.72
CA ALA A 147 -9.95 6.46 -11.59
C ALA A 147 -10.87 7.51 -10.98
N PHE A 148 -11.93 7.92 -11.68
CA PHE A 148 -12.86 8.96 -11.22
C PHE A 148 -14.23 8.39 -10.82
N LEU A 149 -14.77 8.88 -9.70
CA LEU A 149 -16.15 8.64 -9.23
C LEU A 149 -16.58 7.16 -9.19
N LYS A 150 -15.66 6.26 -8.85
CA LYS A 150 -15.95 4.82 -8.75
C LYS A 150 -16.73 4.50 -7.48
N SER A 151 -17.65 3.54 -7.53
CA SER A 151 -18.36 3.01 -6.35
C SER A 151 -17.58 1.93 -5.60
N ALA A 152 -16.51 1.42 -6.22
CA ALA A 152 -15.55 0.51 -5.62
C ALA A 152 -14.15 0.84 -6.17
N ILE A 153 -13.13 0.82 -5.31
CA ILE A 153 -11.75 1.15 -5.69
C ILE A 153 -10.74 0.23 -5.02
N GLU A 154 -9.72 -0.18 -5.75
CA GLU A 154 -8.58 -0.87 -5.16
C GLU A 154 -7.64 0.19 -4.57
N TYR A 155 -7.39 0.10 -3.28
CA TYR A 155 -6.55 1.04 -2.56
C TYR A 155 -5.70 0.30 -1.53
N LEU A 156 -4.38 0.50 -1.57
CA LEU A 156 -3.41 -0.13 -0.66
C LEU A 156 -3.55 -1.66 -0.56
N GLY A 157 -3.91 -2.31 -1.66
CA GLY A 157 -4.10 -3.77 -1.73
C GLY A 157 -5.43 -4.28 -1.17
N PHE A 158 -6.37 -3.39 -0.85
CA PHE A 158 -7.74 -3.71 -0.46
C PHE A 158 -8.73 -3.23 -1.52
N MET A 159 -9.75 -4.04 -1.79
CA MET A 159 -10.92 -3.58 -2.51
C MET A 159 -11.88 -2.94 -1.51
N VAL A 160 -12.15 -1.65 -1.70
CA VAL A 160 -13.05 -0.86 -0.85
C VAL A 160 -14.34 -0.58 -1.59
N SER A 161 -15.49 -0.80 -0.95
CA SER A 161 -16.80 -0.39 -1.47
C SER A 161 -17.84 -0.32 -0.36
N ASN A 162 -18.64 0.75 -0.33
CA ASN A 162 -19.77 0.93 0.60
C ASN A 162 -19.42 0.64 2.07
N GLY A 163 -18.32 1.22 2.57
CA GLY A 163 -17.87 1.03 3.95
C GLY A 163 -17.41 -0.39 4.28
N LYS A 164 -17.12 -1.20 3.26
CA LYS A 164 -16.61 -2.57 3.41
C LYS A 164 -15.28 -2.72 2.70
N ILE A 165 -14.44 -3.58 3.25
CA ILE A 165 -13.14 -3.94 2.69
C ILE A 165 -13.04 -5.46 2.50
N ARG A 166 -12.27 -5.84 1.49
CA ARG A 166 -11.75 -7.19 1.30
C ARG A 166 -10.35 -7.11 0.70
N PRO A 167 -9.51 -8.14 0.83
CA PRO A 167 -8.24 -8.17 0.11
C PRO A 167 -8.47 -8.04 -1.41
N SER A 168 -7.54 -7.38 -2.10
CA SER A 168 -7.59 -7.26 -3.56
C SER A 168 -7.59 -8.65 -4.22
N PRO A 169 -8.52 -8.94 -5.16
CA PRO A 169 -8.55 -10.20 -5.89
C PRO A 169 -7.21 -10.54 -6.54
N THR A 170 -6.56 -9.55 -7.15
CA THR A 170 -5.29 -9.75 -7.85
C THR A 170 -4.19 -10.16 -6.89
N LYS A 171 -4.15 -9.58 -5.67
CA LYS A 171 -3.17 -9.94 -4.64
C LYS A 171 -3.42 -11.33 -4.07
N VAL A 172 -4.68 -11.67 -3.83
CA VAL A 172 -5.06 -12.97 -3.28
C VAL A 172 -4.93 -14.09 -4.31
N GLU A 173 -5.24 -13.85 -5.58
CA GLU A 173 -5.10 -14.83 -6.65
C GLU A 173 -3.63 -15.22 -6.85
N ALA A 174 -2.72 -14.25 -6.81
CA ALA A 174 -1.28 -14.51 -6.83
C ALA A 174 -0.85 -15.40 -5.65
N LEU A 175 -1.41 -15.16 -4.46
CA LEU A 175 -1.16 -15.99 -3.29
C LEU A 175 -1.71 -17.42 -3.46
N ALA A 176 -2.94 -17.54 -3.96
CA ALA A 176 -3.60 -18.83 -4.18
C ALA A 176 -2.88 -19.70 -5.22
N LYS A 177 -2.32 -19.07 -6.26
CA LYS A 177 -1.56 -19.76 -7.32
C LYS A 177 -0.09 -19.99 -6.96
N SER A 178 0.40 -19.39 -5.88
CA SER A 178 1.81 -19.58 -5.50
C SER A 178 2.09 -21.04 -5.11
N PRO A 179 3.26 -21.59 -5.45
CA PRO A 179 3.63 -22.92 -4.99
C PRO A 179 3.89 -22.93 -3.48
N PRO A 180 3.87 -24.12 -2.84
CA PRO A 180 4.36 -24.27 -1.48
C PRO A 180 5.79 -23.72 -1.36
N PRO A 181 6.12 -23.04 -0.26
CA PRO A 181 7.47 -22.51 -0.07
C PRO A 181 8.47 -23.66 0.00
N THR A 182 9.62 -23.49 -0.64
CA THR A 182 10.72 -24.48 -0.65
C THR A 182 11.87 -24.10 0.27
N ASN A 183 11.81 -22.91 0.88
CA ASN A 183 12.82 -22.41 1.81
C ASN A 183 12.25 -21.37 2.78
N ILE A 184 13.02 -21.05 3.81
CA ILE A 184 12.66 -20.08 4.87
C ILE A 184 12.37 -18.69 4.30
N LYS A 185 13.08 -18.25 3.25
CA LYS A 185 12.87 -16.92 2.64
C LYS A 185 11.47 -16.84 2.02
N GLN A 186 11.06 -17.85 1.26
CA GLN A 186 9.72 -17.93 0.67
C GLN A 186 8.63 -18.07 1.74
N LEU A 187 8.88 -18.83 2.81
CA LEU A 187 7.95 -18.94 3.92
C LEU A 187 7.76 -17.60 4.66
N ARG A 188 8.84 -16.84 4.87
CA ARG A 188 8.76 -15.49 5.45
C ARG A 188 7.98 -14.53 4.56
N GLN A 189 8.13 -14.62 3.24
CA GLN A 189 7.33 -13.84 2.30
C GLN A 189 5.83 -14.19 2.40
N PHE A 190 5.49 -15.48 2.45
CA PHE A 190 4.11 -15.93 2.66
C PHE A 190 3.55 -15.43 4.00
N ASN A 191 4.27 -15.63 5.10
CA ASN A 191 3.84 -15.19 6.43
C ASN A 191 3.67 -13.67 6.50
N GLY A 192 4.55 -12.91 5.84
CA GLY A 192 4.44 -11.45 5.75
C GLY A 192 3.17 -11.00 5.02
N LEU A 193 2.86 -11.61 3.88
CA LEU A 193 1.64 -11.30 3.14
C LEU A 193 0.37 -11.74 3.87
N ALA A 194 0.37 -12.92 4.49
CA ALA A 194 -0.71 -13.36 5.35
C ALA A 194 -0.90 -12.41 6.54
N GLY A 195 0.20 -11.92 7.13
CA GLY A 195 0.20 -10.91 8.19
C GLY A 195 -0.39 -9.57 7.76
N TYR A 196 -0.15 -9.15 6.52
CA TYR A 196 -0.74 -7.93 5.95
C TYR A 196 -2.28 -7.98 5.93
N PHE A 197 -2.84 -9.16 5.65
CA PHE A 197 -4.30 -9.38 5.63
C PHE A 197 -4.83 -10.09 6.90
N ARG A 198 -4.09 -10.02 8.02
CA ARG A 198 -4.41 -10.78 9.24
C ARG A 198 -5.82 -10.56 9.79
N CYS A 199 -6.42 -9.38 9.58
CA CYS A 199 -7.77 -9.07 10.06
C CYS A 199 -8.87 -9.93 9.43
N PHE A 200 -8.59 -10.55 8.27
CA PHE A 200 -9.51 -11.48 7.59
C PHE A 200 -9.34 -12.94 8.05
N ILE A 201 -8.37 -13.21 8.92
CA ILE A 201 -8.00 -14.57 9.35
C ILE A 201 -8.36 -14.71 10.83
N PRO A 202 -9.43 -15.45 11.16
CA PRO A 202 -9.78 -15.74 12.55
C PRO A 202 -8.63 -16.42 13.27
N ARG A 203 -8.32 -15.99 14.50
CA ARG A 203 -7.26 -16.57 15.35
C ARG A 203 -5.89 -16.65 14.64
N PHE A 204 -5.56 -15.65 13.81
CA PHE A 204 -4.32 -15.59 13.01
C PHE A 204 -3.07 -16.08 13.76
N SER A 205 -2.84 -15.56 14.97
CA SER A 205 -1.65 -15.89 15.76
C SER A 205 -1.54 -17.39 16.07
N THR A 206 -2.66 -18.05 16.40
CA THR A 206 -2.71 -19.48 16.71
C THR A 206 -2.58 -20.33 15.45
N GLU A 207 -3.26 -19.92 14.37
CA GLU A 207 -3.27 -20.67 13.11
C GLU A 207 -1.88 -20.74 12.45
N LEU A 208 -1.09 -19.66 12.51
CA LEU A 208 0.25 -19.63 11.89
C LEU A 208 1.38 -20.22 12.74
N VAL A 209 1.14 -20.63 13.99
CA VAL A 209 2.19 -21.19 14.88
C VAL A 209 3.05 -22.26 14.18
N PRO A 210 2.49 -23.25 13.46
CA PRO A 210 3.29 -24.27 12.77
C PRO A 210 4.24 -23.67 11.73
N LEU A 211 3.80 -22.64 11.00
CA LEU A 211 4.60 -21.97 9.99
C LEU A 211 5.69 -21.09 10.61
N TYR A 212 5.41 -20.39 11.71
CA TYR A 212 6.42 -19.60 12.41
C TYR A 212 7.51 -20.46 13.05
N ASN A 213 7.18 -21.69 13.49
CA ASN A 213 8.17 -22.62 14.04
C ASN A 213 9.25 -22.98 13.01
N LEU A 214 8.90 -23.11 11.72
CA LEU A 214 9.86 -23.35 10.63
C LEU A 214 10.77 -22.14 10.33
N THR A 215 10.44 -20.94 10.81
CA THR A 215 11.27 -19.74 10.59
C THR A 215 12.20 -19.40 11.74
N LYS A 216 12.14 -20.18 12.84
CA LYS A 216 12.99 -20.01 14.03
C LYS A 216 14.45 -20.38 13.73
N LEU A 217 15.37 -19.73 14.44
CA LEU A 217 16.79 -20.04 14.35
C LEU A 217 17.03 -21.50 14.79
N GLY A 218 17.79 -22.26 14.01
CA GLY A 218 18.10 -23.67 14.30
C GLY A 218 17.01 -24.68 13.94
N ALA A 219 15.87 -24.25 13.37
CA ALA A 219 14.85 -25.17 12.89
C ALA A 219 15.31 -25.90 11.61
N THR A 220 15.16 -27.22 11.59
CA THR A 220 15.34 -28.03 10.37
C THR A 220 14.22 -27.71 9.39
N TRP A 221 14.58 -27.41 8.14
CA TRP A 221 13.59 -27.16 7.11
C TRP A 221 12.95 -28.47 6.65
N GLU A 222 11.68 -28.67 7.03
CA GLU A 222 10.87 -29.79 6.58
C GLU A 222 9.42 -29.32 6.35
N TRP A 223 9.01 -29.31 5.08
CA TRP A 223 7.62 -29.03 4.72
C TRP A 223 6.79 -30.31 4.83
N THR A 224 5.78 -30.31 5.69
CA THR A 224 4.98 -31.50 6.03
C THR A 224 3.52 -31.23 5.68
N PRO A 225 2.66 -32.28 5.63
CA PRO A 225 1.23 -32.10 5.40
C PRO A 225 0.55 -31.15 6.39
N LYS A 226 1.06 -31.05 7.64
CA LYS A 226 0.57 -30.09 8.64
C LYS A 226 0.80 -28.64 8.19
N HIS A 227 1.97 -28.34 7.64
CA HIS A 227 2.30 -27.00 7.14
C HIS A 227 1.45 -26.65 5.91
N GLU A 228 1.25 -27.62 5.01
CA GLU A 228 0.40 -27.43 3.82
C GLU A 228 -1.07 -27.21 4.19
N ALA A 229 -1.59 -27.96 5.17
CA ALA A 229 -2.95 -27.77 5.67
C ALA A 229 -3.17 -26.36 6.22
N VAL A 230 -2.22 -25.81 7.00
CA VAL A 230 -2.27 -24.43 7.49
C VAL A 230 -2.23 -23.45 6.33
N ARG A 231 -1.27 -23.59 5.41
CA ARG A 231 -1.15 -22.72 4.22
C ARG A 231 -2.45 -22.68 3.43
N SER A 232 -3.01 -23.84 3.10
CA SER A 232 -4.26 -23.98 2.35
C SER A 232 -5.45 -23.36 3.10
N LYS A 233 -5.50 -23.51 4.43
CA LYS A 233 -6.54 -22.89 5.27
C LYS A 233 -6.44 -21.36 5.25
N ILE A 234 -5.24 -20.79 5.34
CA ILE A 234 -5.02 -19.34 5.25
C ILE A 234 -5.40 -18.80 3.87
N ILE A 235 -4.99 -19.48 2.80
CA ILE A 235 -5.37 -19.10 1.44
C ILE A 235 -6.89 -19.11 1.29
N LYS A 236 -7.57 -20.15 1.81
CA LYS A 236 -9.03 -20.23 1.81
C LYS A 236 -9.66 -19.04 2.54
N TYR A 237 -9.19 -18.69 3.73
CA TYR A 237 -9.71 -17.52 4.43
C TYR A 237 -9.55 -16.23 3.63
N LEU A 238 -8.44 -16.05 2.92
CA LEU A 238 -8.19 -14.84 2.14
C LEU A 238 -8.96 -14.81 0.80
N THR A 239 -9.23 -15.96 0.18
CA THR A 239 -9.98 -16.07 -1.08
C THR A 239 -11.50 -16.06 -0.86
N SER A 240 -11.97 -16.69 0.20
CA SER A 240 -13.38 -16.72 0.58
C SER A 240 -13.71 -15.71 1.70
N ALA A 241 -12.83 -14.72 1.91
CA ALA A 241 -12.92 -13.79 3.03
C ALA A 241 -14.29 -13.09 3.04
N PRO A 242 -15.00 -13.05 4.18
CA PRO A 242 -16.15 -12.20 4.30
C PRO A 242 -15.73 -10.72 4.18
N LEU A 243 -16.62 -9.89 3.66
CA LEU A 243 -16.44 -8.45 3.67
C LEU A 243 -16.33 -7.99 5.14
N LEU A 244 -15.22 -7.34 5.49
CA LEU A 244 -15.12 -6.66 6.77
C LEU A 244 -15.78 -5.29 6.63
N THR A 245 -16.66 -4.95 7.56
CA THR A 245 -17.23 -3.61 7.66
C THR A 245 -16.22 -2.72 8.37
N ILE A 246 -16.00 -1.53 7.84
CA ILE A 246 -15.17 -0.51 8.45
C ILE A 246 -15.97 0.12 9.60
N CYS A 247 -15.47 0.00 10.82
CA CYS A 247 -16.13 0.54 12.00
C CYS A 247 -15.67 1.97 12.27
N LYS A 248 -16.60 2.84 12.68
CA LYS A 248 -16.30 4.23 13.03
C LYS A 248 -15.72 4.31 14.44
N SER A 249 -14.73 5.17 14.67
CA SER A 249 -14.45 5.68 16.03
C SER A 249 -15.60 6.59 16.45
N VAL A 250 -16.38 6.19 17.45
CA VAL A 250 -17.64 6.85 17.82
C VAL A 250 -17.43 8.33 18.18
N THR A 251 -18.07 9.23 17.44
CA THR A 251 -18.40 10.58 17.88
C THR A 251 -19.88 10.62 18.25
N GLN A 252 -20.15 10.61 19.57
CA GLN A 252 -21.38 10.79 20.38
C GLN A 252 -22.82 10.58 19.85
N GLN A 253 -23.12 10.51 18.55
CA GLN A 253 -24.50 10.59 18.04
C GLN A 253 -25.02 9.39 17.25
N ASN A 254 -24.20 8.38 16.91
CA ASN A 254 -24.66 7.15 16.26
C ASN A 254 -23.98 5.91 16.87
N TYR A 255 -24.73 5.17 17.70
CA TYR A 255 -24.27 3.93 18.32
C TYR A 255 -24.53 2.74 17.39
N ILE A 256 -23.46 2.08 16.94
CA ILE A 256 -23.53 0.70 16.45
C ILE A 256 -22.96 -0.16 17.58
N PRO A 257 -23.76 -1.01 18.26
CA PRO A 257 -23.24 -1.84 19.34
C PRO A 257 -22.18 -2.80 18.79
N MET A 258 -20.97 -2.72 19.35
CA MET A 258 -19.88 -3.64 19.03
C MET A 258 -19.93 -4.82 20.00
N LEU A 259 -20.17 -6.02 19.48
CA LEU A 259 -20.08 -7.25 20.26
C LEU A 259 -18.67 -7.79 20.13
N ILE A 260 -17.95 -7.82 21.25
CA ILE A 260 -16.64 -8.48 21.34
C ILE A 260 -16.87 -9.87 21.88
N LEU A 261 -16.66 -10.88 21.03
CA LEU A 261 -16.65 -12.29 21.44
C LEU A 261 -15.20 -12.70 21.66
N SER A 262 -14.86 -13.06 22.90
CA SER A 262 -13.54 -13.56 23.26
C SER A 262 -13.66 -14.98 23.79
N ASP A 263 -13.07 -15.93 23.09
CA ASP A 263 -12.89 -17.30 23.59
C ASP A 263 -11.57 -17.34 24.38
N LEU A 264 -11.66 -17.26 25.71
CA LEU A 264 -10.54 -17.52 26.63
C LEU A 264 -10.75 -18.90 27.26
N GLU A 265 -10.74 -19.95 26.43
CA GLU A 265 -10.55 -21.31 26.93
C GLU A 265 -9.21 -21.83 26.39
N GLN A 266 -8.34 -22.25 27.32
CA GLN A 266 -6.96 -22.73 27.16
C GLN A 266 -5.87 -21.68 27.37
N PHE A 267 -5.62 -21.38 28.65
CA PHE A 267 -4.26 -21.24 29.18
C PHE A 267 -3.96 -22.44 30.08
#